data_AF-Q5W2T7-F1
#
_entry.id   AF-Q5W2T7-F1
#
_cell.length_a   1.000
_cell.length_b   1.000
_cell.length_c   1.000
_cell.angle_alpha   90.00
_cell.angle_beta   90.00
_cell.angle_gamma   90.00
#
_symmetry.space_group_name_H-M   'P 1'
#
loop_
_entity.id
_entity.type
_entity.pdbx_description
1 polymer ?
#
loop_
_entity_poly.entity_id
_entity_poly.type
_entity_poly.pdbx_seq_one_letter_code
_entity_poly.pdbx_strand_id
1 'polypeptide(L)' 'MIRVHVTWDLPTDKNTYLELGKVLAEQLKYCTQIIAADDEGIYLECAEIPEEVRQMKLKYVKVWGDGEEE' A
#
# COMPACT_ATOMS: atom_id res chain seq x y z
N MET A 1 10.31 11.06 -6.23
CA MET A 1 9.14 10.73 -5.40
C MET A 1 8.07 10.22 -6.35
N ILE A 2 7.44 9.11 -5.98
CA ILE A 2 6.32 8.49 -6.68
C ILE A 2 5.09 8.52 -5.78
N ARG A 3 3.90 8.47 -6.38
CA ARG A 3 2.68 8.21 -5.61
C ARG A 3 2.48 6.71 -5.50
N VAL A 4 2.23 6.24 -4.30
CA VAL A 4 1.92 4.84 -4.01
C VAL A 4 0.49 4.77 -3.50
N HIS A 5 -0.29 3.87 -4.09
CA HIS A 5 -1.66 3.59 -3.70
C HIS A 5 -1.69 2.24 -3.01
N VAL A 6 -2.29 2.20 -1.82
CA VAL A 6 -2.55 0.98 -1.06
C VAL A 6 -4.05 0.88 -0.88
N THR A 7 -4.69 -0.07 -1.56
CA THR A 7 -6.15 -0.28 -1.44
C THR A 7 -6.47 -1.67 -0.93
N TRP A 8 -7.70 -1.86 -0.47
CA TRP A 8 -8.19 -3.14 0.02
C TRP A 8 -9.63 -3.40 -0.42
N ASP A 9 -9.96 -4.67 -0.62
CA ASP A 9 -11.34 -5.07 -0.95
C ASP A 9 -12.18 -5.25 0.32
N LEU A 10 -13.43 -4.78 0.29
CA LEU A 10 -14.43 -5.00 1.35
C LEU A 10 -15.10 -6.38 1.20
N PRO A 11 -15.48 -7.06 2.29
CA PRO A 11 -15.44 -6.60 3.69
C PRO A 11 -14.07 -6.80 4.35
N THR A 12 -13.60 -5.78 5.06
CA THR A 12 -12.36 -5.79 5.86
C THR A 12 -12.48 -6.76 7.04
N ASP A 13 -12.05 -8.01 6.82
CA ASP A 13 -11.88 -8.98 7.89
C ASP A 13 -10.48 -8.88 8.53
N LYS A 14 -10.23 -9.70 9.56
CA LYS A 14 -8.95 -9.71 10.30
C LYS A 14 -7.74 -9.91 9.39
N ASN A 15 -7.87 -10.64 8.29
CA ASN A 15 -6.76 -10.92 7.37
C ASN A 15 -6.41 -9.69 6.54
N THR A 16 -7.40 -8.89 6.10
CA THR A 16 -7.16 -7.63 5.39
C THR A 16 -6.34 -6.67 6.25
N TYR A 17 -6.69 -6.50 7.53
CA TYR A 17 -5.91 -5.66 8.45
C TYR A 17 -4.49 -6.17 8.69
N LEU A 18 -4.31 -7.50 8.72
CA LEU A 18 -2.99 -8.10 8.91
C LEU A 18 -2.10 -7.92 7.68
N GLU A 19 -2.64 -8.06 6.47
CA GLU A 19 -1.92 -7.75 5.23
C GLU A 19 -1.58 -6.25 5.15
N LEU A 20 -2.56 -5.38 5.41
CA LEU A 20 -2.35 -3.94 5.41
C LEU A 20 -1.26 -3.51 6.40
N GLY A 21 -1.29 -4.05 7.61
CA GLY A 21 -0.28 -3.77 8.62
C GLY A 21 1.14 -4.16 8.18
N LYS A 22 1.29 -5.29 7.48
CA LYS A 22 2.59 -5.72 6.92
C LYS A 22 3.06 -4.80 5.80
N VAL A 23 2.17 -4.44 4.88
CA VAL A 23 2.47 -3.52 3.78
C VAL A 23 2.92 -2.17 4.33
N LEU A 24 2.14 -1.58 5.25
CA LEU A 24 2.45 -0.26 5.81
C LEU A 24 3.73 -0.27 6.65
N ALA A 25 4.03 -1.36 7.37
CA ALA A 25 5.25 -1.49 8.15
C ALA A 25 6.52 -1.40 7.28
N GLU A 26 6.48 -1.89 6.05
CA GLU A 26 7.60 -1.81 5.12
C GLU A 26 7.55 -0.54 4.27
N GLN A 27 6.40 -0.20 3.70
CA GLN A 27 6.23 0.91 2.77
C GLN A 27 6.50 2.27 3.42
N LEU A 28 5.99 2.52 4.64
CA LEU A 28 6.06 3.85 5.26
C LEU A 28 7.50 4.32 5.55
N LYS A 29 8.46 3.39 5.64
CA LYS A 29 9.90 3.72 5.80
C LYS A 29 10.45 4.54 4.62
N TYR A 30 9.82 4.42 3.46
CA TYR A 30 10.23 5.08 2.22
C TYR A 30 9.35 6.28 1.87
N CYS A 31 8.40 6.64 2.73
CA CYS A 31 7.42 7.68 2.46
C CYS A 31 7.72 8.97 3.22
N THR A 32 7.49 10.09 2.55
CA THR A 32 7.66 11.43 3.14
C THR A 32 6.37 11.95 3.76
N GLN A 33 5.23 11.60 3.17
CA GLN A 33 3.91 12.05 3.63
C GLN A 33 2.78 11.12 3.19
N ILE A 34 1.69 11.17 3.94
CA ILE A 34 0.38 10.64 3.56
C ILE A 34 -0.38 11.75 2.85
N ILE A 35 -0.78 11.53 1.61
CA ILE A 35 -1.50 12.50 0.78
C ILE A 35 -2.98 12.51 1.16
N ALA A 36 -3.59 11.33 1.24
CA ALA A 36 -4.99 11.12 1.58
C ALA A 36 -5.20 9.70 2.12
N ALA A 37 -6.28 9.50 2.87
CA ALA A 37 -6.73 8.19 3.33
C ALA A 37 -8.25 8.21 3.49
N ASP A 38 -8.91 7.18 2.98
CA ASP A 38 -10.36 6.99 3.05
C ASP A 38 -10.68 5.50 3.33
N ASP A 39 -11.93 5.10 3.12
CA ASP A 39 -12.42 3.74 3.33
C ASP A 39 -12.01 2.75 2.23
N GLU A 40 -11.52 3.23 1.09
CA GLU A 40 -11.09 2.43 -0.05
C GLU A 40 -9.56 2.29 -0.13
N GLY A 41 -8.81 3.25 0.41
CA GLY A 41 -7.36 3.20 0.34
C GLY A 41 -6.59 4.30 1.05
N ILE A 42 -5.26 4.22 0.88
CA ILE A 42 -4.29 5.21 1.34
C ILE A 42 -3.43 5.65 0.16
N TYR A 43 -3.28 6.95 -0.01
CA TYR A 43 -2.44 7.60 -0.99
C TYR A 43 -1.18 8.12 -0.29
N LEU A 44 -0.02 7.65 -0.72
CA LEU A 44 1.27 7.95 -0.11
C LEU A 44 2.21 8.62 -1.12
N GLU A 45 3.04 9.55 -0.65
CA GLU A 45 4.18 10.04 -1.42
C GLU A 45 5.45 9.35 -0.91
N CYS A 46 6.09 8.55 -1.76
CA CYS A 46 7.25 7.73 -1.37
C CYS A 46 8.41 7.84 -2.37
N ALA A 47 9.61 7.51 -1.93
CA ALA A 47 10.77 7.45 -2.82
C ALA A 47 10.60 6.31 -3.85
N GLU A 48 10.10 5.16 -3.41
CA GLU A 48 9.89 3.94 -4.19
C GLU A 48 8.90 2.98 -3.48
N ILE A 49 8.50 1.90 -4.16
CA ILE A 49 7.89 0.71 -3.54
C ILE A 49 9.03 -0.29 -3.28
N PRO A 50 9.34 -0.61 -2.02
CA PRO A 50 10.46 -1.48 -1.69
C PRO A 50 10.20 -2.93 -2.14
N GLU A 51 11.27 -3.65 -2.45
CA GLU A 51 11.22 -5.02 -2.98
C GLU A 51 10.48 -5.97 -2.03
N GLU A 52 10.60 -5.76 -0.71
CA GLU A 52 9.89 -6.51 0.32
C GLU A 52 8.37 -6.46 0.10
N VAL A 53 7.83 -5.30 -0.30
CA VAL A 53 6.40 -5.11 -0.59
C VAL A 53 6.03 -5.78 -1.92
N ARG A 54 6.86 -5.63 -2.96
CA ARG A 54 6.64 -6.25 -4.29
C ARG A 54 6.59 -7.78 -4.23
N GLN A 55 7.38 -8.38 -3.35
CA GLN A 55 7.44 -9.83 -3.17
C GLN A 55 6.36 -10.37 -2.22
N MET A 56 5.57 -9.50 -1.57
CA MET A 56 4.49 -9.97 -0.69
C MET A 56 3.40 -10.66 -1.51
N LYS A 57 3.01 -11.85 -1.05
CA LYS A 57 1.82 -12.54 -1.56
C LYS A 57 0.58 -11.94 -0.89
N LEU A 58 0.09 -10.85 -1.45
CA LEU A 58 -1.12 -10.16 -0.97
C LEU A 58 -2.36 -10.74 -1.64
N LYS A 59 -3.42 -10.95 -0.88
CA LYS A 59 -4.73 -11.41 -1.38
C LYS A 59 -5.82 -10.35 -1.25
N TYR A 60 -5.73 -9.52 -0.23
CA TYR A 60 -6.77 -8.57 0.15
C TYR A 60 -6.32 -7.12 -0.03
N VAL A 61 -5.01 -6.89 -0.11
CA VAL A 61 -4.39 -5.58 -0.31
C VAL A 61 -3.72 -5.52 -1.67
N LYS A 62 -3.87 -4.39 -2.36
CA LYS A 62 -3.17 -4.09 -3.61
C LYS A 62 -2.27 -2.88 -3.39
N VAL A 63 -1.06 -2.92 -3.96
CA VAL A 63 -0.09 -1.84 -3.88
C VAL A 63 0.44 -1.56 -5.28
N TRP A 64 0.39 -0.30 -5.71
CA TRP A 64 0.94 0.11 -7.01
C TRP A 64 1.42 1.55 -6.98
N GLY A 65 2.33 1.89 -7.89
CA GLY A 65 2.88 3.23 -8.06
C GLY A 65 2.33 3.91 -9.30
N ASP A 66 2.25 5.25 -9.29
CA ASP A 66 2.00 6.03 -10.50
C ASP A 66 3.05 5.68 -11.58
N GLY A 67 2.61 5.10 -12.71
CA GLY A 67 3.46 4.72 -13.85
C GLY A 67 3.65 3.21 -14.04
N GLU A 68 3.12 2.36 -13.15
CA GLU A 68 2.96 0.93 -13.39
C GLU A 68 1.54 0.70 -13.93
N GLU A 69 1.41 0.39 -15.22
CA GLU A 69 0.13 -0.03 -15.82
C GLU A 69 -0.37 -1.31 -15.11
N GLU A 70 -1.69 -1.34 -14.84
CA GLU A 70 -2.42 -2.48 -14.25
C GLU A 70 -2.16 -3.83 -14.94
#